data_AF-A0AA42U679-F1
#
_entry.id   AF-A0AA42U679-F1
#
_cell.length_a   1.000
_cell.length_b   1.000
_cell.length_c   1.000
_cell.angle_alpha   90.00
_cell.angle_beta   90.00
_cell.angle_gamma   90.00
#
_symmetry.space_group_name_H-M   'P 1'
#
loop_
_entity.id
_entity.type
_entity.pdbx_description
1 polymer ?
#
loop_
_entity_poly.entity_id
_entity_poly.type
_entity_poly.pdbx_seq_one_letter_code
_entity_poly.pdbx_strand_id
1 'polypeptide(L)'
;MLAISRYVKKPYIPFCLGCIVVIGILQILFLKLVEWVPSFSPLLFPTLTIFLMVFHLFIACFMAMKYWCDRRRLYLIAIAFAFAGSAMLMVGTLTSFPAWLDLYQLNVVDYNDTMIFFMYRHLLMAVLMIASALLYIVRDNPLSRAAHIAIVAGTFLFMVGMVLLAWLSSSHSSLMSLDLVDNETHQFMVLWSHAINIVLIILWVVTLATLMVITRVRNIFWVGGNFLCVCYIVTLAMLL
;
A
#
# COMPACT_ATOMS: atom_id res chain seq x y z
N MET A 1 -9.30 7.94 32.38
CA MET A 1 -9.39 7.93 30.90
C MET A 1 -10.83 7.90 30.35
N LEU A 2 -11.85 8.36 31.09
CA LEU A 2 -13.27 8.29 30.65
C LEU A 2 -13.88 9.65 30.24
N ALA A 3 -13.16 10.76 30.43
CA ALA A 3 -13.71 12.11 30.23
C ALA A 3 -13.55 12.66 28.79
N ILE A 4 -12.59 12.15 28.00
CA ILE A 4 -12.34 12.64 26.61
C ILE A 4 -13.36 12.04 25.61
N SER A 5 -14.06 10.97 26.00
CA SER A 5 -14.99 10.25 25.12
C SER A 5 -16.28 11.02 24.78
N ARG A 6 -16.61 12.10 25.51
CA ARG A 6 -17.90 12.82 25.35
C ARG A 6 -17.85 14.05 24.45
N TYR A 7 -16.66 14.58 24.12
CA TYR A 7 -16.55 15.84 23.36
C TYR A 7 -16.29 15.70 21.86
N VAL A 8 -15.82 14.54 21.39
CA VAL A 8 -15.59 14.34 19.95
C VAL A 8 -16.83 13.71 19.33
N LYS A 9 -17.88 14.51 19.12
CA LYS A 9 -19.11 14.06 18.45
C LYS A 9 -18.90 13.63 16.98
N LYS A 10 -17.70 13.86 16.40
CA LYS A 10 -17.30 13.36 15.07
C LYS A 10 -15.77 13.07 15.05
N PRO A 11 -15.31 11.80 15.14
CA PRO A 11 -13.88 11.44 15.14
C PRO A 11 -13.15 11.82 13.84
N TYR A 12 -13.89 12.20 12.80
CA TYR A 12 -13.35 12.65 11.51
C TYR A 12 -12.57 13.96 11.59
N ILE A 13 -13.08 14.95 12.34
CA ILE A 13 -12.44 16.27 12.43
C ILE A 13 -11.02 16.19 13.04
N PRO A 14 -10.83 15.57 14.22
CA PRO A 14 -9.48 15.42 14.76
C PRO A 14 -8.59 14.51 13.91
N PHE A 15 -9.15 13.51 13.22
CA PHE A 15 -8.40 12.70 12.27
C PHE A 15 -7.87 13.52 11.09
N CYS A 16 -8.72 14.32 10.43
CA CYS A 16 -8.31 15.16 9.31
C CYS A 16 -7.29 16.21 9.73
N LEU A 17 -7.51 16.90 10.86
CA LEU A 17 -6.55 17.86 11.41
C LEU A 17 -5.21 17.19 11.72
N GLY A 18 -5.23 15.99 12.33
CA GLY A 18 -4.03 15.21 12.60
C GLY A 18 -3.28 14.84 11.32
N CYS A 19 -3.99 14.43 10.26
CA CYS A 19 -3.37 14.13 8.97
C CYS A 19 -2.70 15.38 8.38
N ILE A 20 -3.39 16.53 8.36
CA ILE A 20 -2.85 17.79 7.84
C ILE A 20 -1.57 18.18 8.59
N VAL A 21 -1.57 18.08 9.92
CA VAL A 21 -0.40 18.40 10.74
C VAL A 21 0.77 17.45 10.43
N VAL A 22 0.54 16.14 10.43
CA VAL A 22 1.60 15.16 10.17
C VAL A 22 2.17 15.30 8.76
N ILE A 23 1.32 15.44 7.75
CA ILE A 23 1.74 15.61 6.36
C ILE A 23 2.46 16.94 6.18
N GLY A 24 1.97 18.02 6.78
CA GLY A 24 2.63 19.33 6.74
C GLY A 24 4.02 19.30 7.35
N ILE A 25 4.18 18.65 8.52
CA ILE A 25 5.48 18.47 9.16
C ILE A 25 6.42 17.64 8.26
N LEU A 26 5.95 16.50 7.75
CA LEU A 26 6.74 15.65 6.85
C LEU A 26 7.16 16.40 5.58
N GLN A 27 6.28 17.22 5.00
CA GLN A 27 6.58 18.02 3.83
C GLN A 27 7.66 19.08 4.11
N ILE A 28 7.54 19.80 5.23
CA ILE A 28 8.54 20.80 5.64
C ILE A 28 9.90 20.13 5.87
N LEU A 29 9.91 18.99 6.55
CA LEU A 29 11.13 18.21 6.79
C LEU A 29 11.74 17.74 5.47
N PHE A 30 10.93 17.26 4.53
CA PHE A 30 11.39 16.82 3.22
C PHE A 30 12.01 17.97 2.41
N LEU A 31 11.34 19.12 2.33
CA LEU A 31 11.87 20.31 1.65
C LEU A 31 13.21 20.77 2.26
N LYS A 32 13.30 20.79 3.59
CA LYS A 32 14.55 21.11 4.29
C LYS A 32 15.64 20.07 4.02
N LEU A 33 15.31 18.79 3.99
CA LEU A 33 16.26 17.72 3.72
C LEU A 33 16.84 17.83 2.31
N VAL A 34 16.00 18.15 1.31
CA VAL A 34 16.42 18.36 -0.08
C VAL A 34 17.34 19.56 -0.23
N GLU A 35 17.11 20.65 0.52
CA GLU A 35 18.01 21.81 0.56
C GLU A 35 19.39 21.48 1.18
N TRP A 36 19.44 20.57 2.15
CA TRP A 36 20.64 20.30 2.97
C TRP A 36 21.49 19.16 2.42
N VAL A 37 20.88 18.22 1.70
CA VAL A 37 21.54 17.01 1.21
C VAL A 37 21.65 17.09 -0.31
N PRO A 38 22.85 17.36 -0.87
CA PRO A 38 23.04 17.57 -2.31
C PRO A 38 22.81 16.31 -3.15
N SER A 39 22.95 15.12 -2.54
CA SER A 39 22.60 13.85 -3.16
C SER A 39 22.29 12.78 -2.11
N PHE A 40 21.27 11.97 -2.36
CA PHE A 40 20.96 10.82 -1.51
C PHE A 40 21.83 9.62 -1.85
N SER A 41 22.21 8.85 -0.83
CA SER A 41 22.89 7.57 -1.05
C SER A 41 21.99 6.64 -1.89
N PRO A 42 22.53 5.96 -2.92
CA PRO A 42 21.78 4.99 -3.71
C PRO A 42 21.26 3.81 -2.85
N LEU A 43 21.83 3.61 -1.66
CA LEU A 43 21.40 2.58 -0.70
C LEU A 43 20.18 2.99 0.14
N LEU A 44 19.80 4.27 0.14
CA LEU A 44 18.70 4.76 0.97
C LEU A 44 17.38 4.12 0.55
N PHE A 45 17.09 4.10 -0.75
CA PHE A 45 15.84 3.55 -1.28
C PHE A 45 15.70 2.04 -1.00
N PRO A 46 16.71 1.17 -1.32
CA PRO A 46 16.66 -0.24 -0.93
C PRO A 46 16.51 -0.45 0.57
N THR A 47 17.23 0.32 1.40
CA THR A 47 17.17 0.18 2.86
C THR A 47 15.77 0.50 3.42
N LEU A 48 15.18 1.62 2.98
CA LEU A 48 13.82 1.99 3.38
C LEU A 48 12.78 0.98 2.89
N THR A 49 12.98 0.44 1.69
CA THR A 49 12.11 -0.59 1.11
C THR A 49 12.17 -1.90 1.89
N ILE A 50 13.36 -2.36 2.28
CA ILE A 50 13.54 -3.56 3.13
C ILE A 50 12.90 -3.35 4.49
N PHE A 51 13.13 -2.20 5.13
CA PHE A 51 12.51 -1.87 6.41
C PHE A 51 10.98 -1.93 6.30
N LEU A 52 10.41 -1.24 5.31
CA LEU A 52 8.98 -1.23 5.05
C LEU A 52 8.42 -2.63 4.77
N MET A 53 9.14 -3.44 3.98
CA MET A 53 8.80 -4.83 3.68
C MET A 53 8.70 -5.68 4.95
N VAL A 54 9.67 -5.57 5.85
CA VAL A 54 9.66 -6.28 7.13
C VAL A 54 8.46 -5.84 7.99
N PHE A 55 8.14 -4.54 8.04
CA PHE A 55 6.90 -4.07 8.72
C PHE A 55 5.64 -4.65 8.10
N HIS A 56 5.54 -4.68 6.78
CA HIS A 56 4.38 -5.25 6.09
C HIS A 56 4.22 -6.73 6.43
N LEU A 57 5.32 -7.49 6.45
CA LEU A 57 5.30 -8.89 6.84
C LEU A 57 4.86 -9.07 8.30
N PHE A 58 5.38 -8.26 9.23
CA PHE A 58 4.93 -8.30 10.62
C PHE A 58 3.43 -8.01 10.74
N ILE A 59 2.92 -6.97 10.06
CA ILE A 59 1.50 -6.64 10.06
C ILE A 59 0.69 -7.83 9.52
N ALA A 60 1.10 -8.42 8.40
CA ALA A 60 0.44 -9.57 7.80
C ALA A 60 0.36 -10.75 8.78
N CYS A 61 1.48 -11.11 9.41
CA CYS A 61 1.54 -12.17 10.41
C CYS A 61 0.64 -11.86 11.62
N PHE A 62 0.66 -10.63 12.15
CA PHE A 62 -0.20 -10.25 13.28
C PHE A 62 -1.69 -10.32 12.94
N MET A 63 -2.09 -9.92 11.73
CA MET A 63 -3.49 -10.00 11.29
C MET A 63 -3.93 -11.46 11.09
N ALA A 64 -3.07 -12.29 10.50
CA ALA A 64 -3.31 -13.72 10.33
C ALA A 64 -3.45 -14.45 11.66
N MET A 65 -2.55 -14.18 12.62
CA MET A 65 -2.62 -14.74 13.98
C MET A 65 -3.90 -14.31 14.70
N LYS A 66 -4.28 -13.03 14.63
CA LYS A 66 -5.53 -12.55 15.23
C LYS A 66 -6.76 -13.24 14.64
N TYR A 67 -6.78 -13.45 13.34
CA TYR A 67 -7.85 -14.22 12.70
C TYR A 67 -7.83 -15.70 13.11
N TRP A 68 -6.65 -16.30 13.28
CA TRP A 68 -6.53 -17.68 13.72
C TRP A 68 -7.14 -17.89 15.11
N CYS A 69 -6.91 -16.93 16.03
CA CYS A 69 -7.53 -16.93 17.36
C CYS A 69 -9.03 -16.65 17.33
N ASP A 70 -9.51 -15.76 16.45
CA ASP A 70 -10.92 -15.39 16.31
C ASP A 70 -11.37 -15.39 14.84
N ARG A 71 -11.92 -16.54 14.42
CA ARG A 71 -12.37 -16.78 13.05
C ARG A 71 -13.54 -15.89 12.63
N ARG A 72 -14.22 -15.21 13.57
CA ARG A 72 -15.30 -14.25 13.25
C ARG A 72 -14.77 -12.97 12.61
N ARG A 73 -13.47 -12.67 12.76
CA ARG A 73 -12.83 -11.46 12.23
C ARG A 73 -12.29 -11.66 10.82
N LEU A 74 -13.14 -12.13 9.90
CA LEU A 74 -12.75 -12.47 8.54
C LEU A 74 -12.13 -11.29 7.76
N TYR A 75 -12.53 -10.06 8.07
CA TYR A 75 -11.95 -8.84 7.49
C TYR A 75 -10.43 -8.72 7.70
N LEU A 76 -9.87 -9.35 8.74
CA LEU A 76 -8.43 -9.35 9.01
C LEU A 76 -7.65 -10.19 8.00
N ILE A 77 -8.26 -11.21 7.38
CA ILE A 77 -7.61 -12.01 6.34
C ILE A 77 -7.34 -11.18 5.09
N ALA A 78 -8.32 -10.37 4.65
CA ALA A 78 -8.12 -9.47 3.52
C ALA A 78 -6.94 -8.51 3.77
N ILE A 79 -6.82 -7.99 4.99
CA ILE A 79 -5.70 -7.11 5.38
C ILE A 79 -4.38 -7.91 5.44
N ALA A 80 -4.40 -9.12 6.01
CA ALA A 80 -3.21 -9.96 6.05
C ALA A 80 -2.65 -10.22 4.64
N PHE A 81 -3.52 -10.56 3.68
CA PHE A 81 -3.11 -10.77 2.29
C PHE A 81 -2.72 -9.48 1.57
N ALA A 82 -3.33 -8.33 1.90
CA ALA A 82 -2.90 -7.04 1.37
C ALA A 82 -1.43 -6.77 1.73
N PHE A 83 -1.11 -6.83 3.02
CA PHE A 83 0.24 -6.59 3.50
C PHE A 83 1.24 -7.68 3.07
N ALA A 84 0.82 -8.94 3.02
CA ALA A 84 1.68 -10.03 2.54
C ALA A 84 2.02 -9.87 1.06
N GLY A 85 1.03 -9.65 0.19
CA GLY A 85 1.29 -9.44 -1.23
C GLY A 85 2.04 -8.14 -1.50
N SER A 86 1.81 -7.09 -0.70
CA SER A 86 2.63 -5.87 -0.75
C SER A 86 4.09 -6.15 -0.40
N ALA A 87 4.37 -7.02 0.57
CA ALA A 87 5.73 -7.44 0.89
C ALA A 87 6.37 -8.21 -0.28
N MET A 88 5.63 -9.13 -0.90
CA MET A 88 6.10 -9.86 -2.09
C MET A 88 6.40 -8.93 -3.27
N LEU A 89 5.55 -7.94 -3.55
CA LEU A 89 5.78 -6.96 -4.61
C LEU A 89 6.99 -6.07 -4.32
N MET A 90 7.27 -5.75 -3.05
CA MET A 90 8.49 -5.03 -2.67
C MET A 90 9.76 -5.86 -2.85
N VAL A 91 9.69 -7.20 -2.77
CA VAL A 91 10.81 -8.06 -3.18
C VAL A 91 11.08 -7.87 -4.68
N GLY A 92 10.03 -7.84 -5.51
CA GLY A 92 10.14 -7.52 -6.94
C GLY A 92 10.77 -6.15 -7.20
N THR A 93 10.36 -5.13 -6.45
CA THR A 93 11.00 -3.80 -6.50
C THR A 93 12.48 -3.86 -6.15
N LEU A 94 12.88 -4.64 -5.14
CA LEU A 94 14.29 -4.76 -4.75
C LEU A 94 15.12 -5.52 -5.77
N THR A 95 14.54 -6.48 -6.50
CA THR A 95 15.23 -7.19 -7.59
C THR A 95 15.51 -6.29 -8.78
N SER A 96 14.67 -5.28 -9.01
CA SER A 96 14.88 -4.24 -10.05
C SER A 96 15.97 -3.21 -9.68
N PHE A 97 16.47 -3.24 -8.44
CA PHE A 97 17.63 -2.47 -7.97
C PHE A 97 18.79 -3.41 -7.59
N PRO A 98 19.47 -4.10 -8.53
CA PRO A 98 20.55 -5.04 -8.18
C PRO A 98 21.80 -4.35 -7.61
N ALA A 99 21.96 -3.04 -7.84
CA ALA A 99 23.15 -2.26 -7.50
C ALA A 99 23.49 -2.18 -5.98
N TRP A 100 22.61 -2.64 -5.08
CA TRP A 100 22.94 -2.74 -3.64
C TRP A 100 23.55 -4.08 -3.22
N LEU A 101 23.41 -5.14 -4.03
CA LEU A 101 23.94 -6.49 -3.74
C LEU A 101 25.30 -6.72 -4.39
N ASP A 102 25.51 -6.20 -5.60
CA ASP A 102 26.76 -6.41 -6.34
C ASP A 102 27.80 -5.33 -6.02
N LEU A 103 28.96 -5.77 -5.54
CA LEU A 103 30.15 -4.93 -5.33
C LEU A 103 30.68 -4.31 -6.65
N TYR A 104 30.32 -4.92 -7.77
CA TYR A 104 30.61 -4.48 -9.13
C TYR A 104 29.34 -3.92 -9.75
N GLN A 105 29.25 -2.60 -9.90
CA GLN A 105 28.11 -1.81 -10.41
C GLN A 105 27.75 -2.08 -11.89
N LEU A 106 27.78 -3.34 -12.35
CA LEU A 106 27.57 -3.73 -13.74
C LEU A 106 26.08 -3.84 -14.11
N ASN A 107 25.18 -3.95 -13.12
CA ASN A 107 23.75 -4.08 -13.37
C ASN A 107 23.05 -2.73 -13.23
N VAL A 108 22.52 -2.23 -14.35
CA VAL A 108 21.73 -1.00 -14.45
C VAL A 108 20.40 -1.18 -13.71
N VAL A 109 20.00 -0.15 -12.96
CA VAL A 109 18.72 -0.12 -12.23
C VAL A 109 17.56 -0.06 -13.22
N ASP A 110 16.54 -0.89 -13.02
CA ASP A 110 15.31 -0.85 -13.81
C ASP A 110 14.21 -0.07 -13.07
N TYR A 111 14.06 1.19 -13.45
CA TYR A 111 13.04 2.09 -12.90
C TYR A 111 11.63 1.75 -13.42
N ASN A 112 11.52 1.22 -14.64
CA ASN A 112 10.25 0.80 -15.21
C ASN A 112 9.64 -0.37 -14.43
N ASP A 113 10.41 -1.43 -14.21
CA ASP A 113 9.95 -2.59 -13.44
C ASP A 113 9.59 -2.21 -12.00
N THR A 114 10.39 -1.32 -11.39
CA THR A 114 10.08 -0.74 -10.09
C THR A 114 8.69 -0.09 -10.09
N MET A 115 8.37 0.68 -11.12
CA MET A 115 7.09 1.37 -11.22
C MET A 115 5.92 0.41 -11.47
N ILE A 116 6.16 -0.67 -12.22
CA ILE A 116 5.17 -1.74 -12.42
C ILE A 116 4.83 -2.39 -11.08
N PHE A 117 5.84 -2.84 -10.31
CA PHE A 117 5.62 -3.43 -8.99
C PHE A 117 4.95 -2.43 -8.04
N PHE A 118 5.30 -1.14 -8.11
CA PHE A 118 4.66 -0.08 -7.36
C PHE A 118 3.16 0.08 -7.70
N MET A 119 2.81 0.10 -9.00
CA MET A 119 1.43 0.18 -9.48
C MET A 119 0.59 -0.99 -8.98
N TYR A 120 1.05 -2.22 -9.22
CA TYR A 120 0.33 -3.42 -8.78
C TYR A 120 0.20 -3.49 -7.26
N ARG A 121 1.19 -3.00 -6.50
CA ARG A 121 1.13 -2.90 -5.04
C ARG A 121 0.02 -1.97 -4.59
N HIS A 122 -0.12 -0.81 -5.23
CA HIS A 122 -1.20 0.13 -4.92
C HIS A 122 -2.57 -0.47 -5.22
N LEU A 123 -2.73 -1.11 -6.38
CA LEU A 123 -3.99 -1.74 -6.78
C LEU A 123 -4.37 -2.88 -5.82
N LEU A 124 -3.42 -3.78 -5.51
CA LEU A 124 -3.61 -4.88 -4.56
C LEU A 124 -4.06 -4.37 -3.18
N MET A 125 -3.30 -3.42 -2.62
CA MET A 125 -3.55 -2.89 -1.29
C MET A 125 -4.91 -2.19 -1.21
N ALA A 126 -5.23 -1.31 -2.16
CA ALA A 126 -6.48 -0.58 -2.16
C ALA A 126 -7.70 -1.52 -2.26
N VAL A 127 -7.67 -2.47 -3.20
CA VAL A 127 -8.78 -3.42 -3.40
C VAL A 127 -9.00 -4.30 -2.17
N LEU A 128 -7.94 -4.84 -1.57
CA LEU A 128 -8.07 -5.67 -0.37
C LEU A 128 -8.43 -4.87 0.89
N MET A 129 -8.06 -3.59 0.96
CA MET A 129 -8.52 -2.69 2.03
C MET A 129 -10.01 -2.37 1.90
N ILE A 130 -10.51 -2.12 0.69
CA ILE A 130 -11.96 -2.01 0.43
C ILE A 130 -12.66 -3.31 0.81
N ALA A 131 -12.16 -4.46 0.35
CA ALA A 131 -12.73 -5.77 0.68
C ALA A 131 -12.77 -6.00 2.19
N SER A 132 -11.72 -5.61 2.93
CA SER A 132 -11.71 -5.68 4.39
C SER A 132 -12.78 -4.79 5.01
N ALA A 133 -12.95 -3.56 4.54
CA ALA A 133 -14.00 -2.69 5.04
C ALA A 133 -15.40 -3.29 4.80
N LEU A 134 -15.66 -3.86 3.62
CA LEU A 134 -16.92 -4.55 3.33
C LEU A 134 -17.14 -5.78 4.24
N LEU A 135 -16.11 -6.59 4.43
CA LEU A 135 -16.15 -7.73 5.36
C LEU A 135 -16.36 -7.31 6.82
N TYR A 136 -15.93 -6.11 7.17
CA TYR A 136 -16.14 -5.54 8.51
C TYR A 136 -17.61 -5.20 8.79
N ILE A 137 -18.42 -4.92 7.75
CA ILE A 137 -19.87 -4.71 7.89
C ILE A 137 -20.54 -6.00 8.35
N VAL A 138 -20.20 -7.12 7.73
CA VAL A 138 -20.84 -8.43 7.96
C VAL A 138 -20.24 -9.21 9.12
N ARG A 139 -19.32 -8.62 9.89
CA ARG A 139 -18.59 -9.30 10.98
C ARG A 139 -19.49 -9.88 12.08
N ASP A 140 -20.65 -9.27 12.30
CA ASP A 140 -21.60 -9.67 13.34
C ASP A 140 -22.60 -10.71 12.82
N ASN A 141 -22.59 -11.01 11.51
CA ASN A 141 -23.44 -12.01 10.88
C ASN A 141 -22.72 -13.36 10.77
N PRO A 142 -23.37 -14.48 11.18
CA PRO A 142 -22.79 -15.81 11.03
C PRO A 142 -22.79 -16.25 9.56
N LEU A 143 -21.65 -16.06 8.88
CA LEU A 143 -21.46 -16.56 7.52
C LEU A 143 -21.32 -18.09 7.52
N SER A 144 -21.83 -18.74 6.46
CA SER A 144 -21.67 -20.18 6.29
C SER A 144 -20.19 -20.59 6.17
N ARG A 145 -19.86 -21.85 6.46
CA ARG A 145 -18.49 -22.37 6.31
C ARG A 145 -18.00 -22.28 4.87
N ALA A 146 -18.87 -22.54 3.90
CA ALA A 146 -18.56 -22.42 2.48
C ALA A 146 -18.24 -20.97 2.10
N ALA A 147 -19.02 -19.99 2.58
CA ALA A 147 -18.75 -18.58 2.33
C ALA A 147 -17.42 -18.12 2.95
N HIS A 148 -17.09 -18.59 4.16
CA HIS A 148 -15.79 -18.31 4.78
C HIS A 148 -14.63 -18.83 3.93
N ILE A 149 -14.69 -20.09 3.49
CA ILE A 149 -13.64 -20.69 2.65
C ILE A 149 -13.54 -19.95 1.33
N ALA A 150 -14.66 -19.62 0.70
CA ALA A 150 -14.68 -18.89 -0.56
C ALA A 150 -14.04 -17.49 -0.44
N ILE A 151 -14.30 -16.76 0.64
CA ILE A 151 -13.70 -15.44 0.88
C ILE A 151 -12.18 -15.54 1.11
N VAL A 152 -11.73 -16.50 1.93
CA VAL A 152 -10.30 -16.71 2.18
C VAL A 152 -9.59 -17.13 0.90
N ALA A 153 -10.15 -18.10 0.17
CA ALA A 153 -9.58 -18.55 -1.10
C ALA A 153 -9.58 -17.43 -2.16
N GLY A 154 -10.67 -16.67 -2.28
CA GLY A 154 -10.79 -15.57 -3.23
C GLY A 154 -9.79 -14.45 -2.95
N THR A 155 -9.63 -14.04 -1.69
CA THR A 155 -8.63 -13.01 -1.32
C THR A 155 -7.19 -13.49 -1.50
N PHE A 156 -6.92 -14.77 -1.24
CA PHE A 156 -5.61 -15.38 -1.52
C PHE A 156 -5.31 -15.44 -3.03
N LEU A 157 -6.26 -15.95 -3.82
CA LEU A 157 -6.12 -16.06 -5.28
C LEU A 157 -5.98 -14.69 -5.93
N PHE A 158 -6.71 -13.68 -5.45
CA PHE A 158 -6.54 -12.31 -5.91
C PHE A 158 -5.13 -11.80 -5.61
N MET A 159 -4.61 -12.00 -4.40
CA MET A 159 -3.25 -11.61 -4.04
C MET A 159 -2.20 -12.27 -4.94
N VAL A 160 -2.27 -13.60 -5.12
CA VAL A 160 -1.36 -14.33 -5.99
C VAL A 160 -1.48 -13.86 -7.44
N GLY A 161 -2.70 -13.67 -7.94
CA GLY A 161 -2.96 -13.17 -9.29
C GLY A 161 -2.34 -11.80 -9.53
N MET A 162 -2.44 -10.87 -8.58
CA MET A 162 -1.82 -9.55 -8.67
C MET A 162 -0.29 -9.61 -8.69
N VAL A 163 0.32 -10.49 -7.89
CA VAL A 163 1.77 -10.71 -7.92
C VAL A 163 2.22 -11.30 -9.25
N LEU A 164 1.48 -12.28 -9.78
CA LEU A 164 1.76 -12.88 -11.09
C LEU A 164 1.61 -11.88 -12.22
N LEU A 165 0.55 -11.05 -12.21
CA LEU A 165 0.36 -10.00 -13.21
C LEU A 165 1.48 -8.97 -13.18
N ALA A 166 1.98 -8.60 -11.99
CA ALA A 166 3.13 -7.70 -11.88
C ALA A 166 4.38 -8.32 -12.54
N TRP A 167 4.64 -9.60 -12.28
CA TRP A 167 5.77 -10.33 -12.88
C TRP A 167 5.62 -10.50 -14.40
N LEU A 168 4.40 -10.77 -14.88
CA LEU A 168 4.13 -10.89 -16.31
C LEU A 168 4.22 -9.56 -17.05
N SER A 169 3.99 -8.45 -16.34
CA SER A 169 4.06 -7.11 -16.91
C SER A 169 5.47 -6.51 -16.88
N SER A 170 6.36 -7.10 -16.07
CA SER A 170 7.75 -6.66 -15.93
C SER A 170 8.63 -7.28 -17.02
N SER A 171 9.84 -6.74 -17.17
CA SER A 171 10.84 -7.18 -18.16
C SER A 171 11.18 -8.69 -18.12
N HIS A 172 10.82 -9.37 -17.03
CA HIS A 172 10.94 -10.82 -16.87
C HIS A 172 10.04 -11.63 -17.82
N SER A 173 9.07 -11.00 -18.47
CA SER A 173 8.15 -11.68 -19.40
C SER A 173 7.80 -10.79 -20.60
N SER A 174 7.86 -11.36 -21.82
CA SER A 174 7.51 -10.68 -23.07
C SER A 174 6.00 -10.65 -23.36
N LEU A 175 5.17 -11.16 -22.44
CA LEU A 175 3.75 -11.40 -22.68
C LEU A 175 2.90 -10.12 -22.59
N MET A 176 3.30 -9.15 -21.76
CA MET A 176 2.59 -7.88 -21.60
C MET A 176 3.56 -6.76 -21.20
N SER A 177 4.38 -6.27 -22.12
CA SER A 177 5.30 -5.16 -21.83
C SER A 177 4.54 -3.86 -21.53
N LEU A 178 4.81 -3.24 -20.39
CA LEU A 178 4.17 -2.02 -19.94
C LEU A 178 5.23 -0.97 -19.61
N ASP A 179 5.26 0.12 -20.38
CA ASP A 179 6.26 1.18 -20.21
C ASP A 179 5.66 2.36 -19.43
N LEU A 180 6.09 2.53 -18.19
CA LEU A 180 5.66 3.57 -17.25
C LEU A 180 6.72 4.64 -17.04
N VAL A 181 7.99 4.25 -17.07
CA VAL A 181 9.14 5.12 -16.88
C VAL A 181 10.16 4.78 -17.93
N ASP A 182 10.74 5.80 -18.56
CA ASP A 182 11.89 5.61 -19.43
C ASP A 182 13.14 5.46 -18.57
N ASN A 183 13.80 4.30 -18.69
CA ASN A 183 15.01 3.97 -17.93
C ASN A 183 16.22 4.82 -18.35
N GLU A 184 16.24 5.43 -19.53
CA GLU A 184 17.37 6.29 -19.96
C GLU A 184 17.20 7.73 -19.48
N THR A 185 15.99 8.29 -19.61
CA THR A 185 15.73 9.71 -19.26
C THR A 185 15.21 9.89 -17.85
N HIS A 186 14.87 8.80 -17.16
CA HIS A 186 14.18 8.77 -15.86
C HIS A 186 12.87 9.59 -15.84
N GLN A 187 12.28 9.85 -17.02
CA GLN A 187 11.03 10.59 -17.13
C GLN A 187 9.84 9.64 -17.09
N PHE A 188 8.76 10.08 -16.44
CA PHE A 188 7.50 9.36 -16.47
C PHE A 188 6.90 9.40 -17.88
N MET A 189 6.41 8.25 -18.34
CA MET A 189 5.66 8.15 -19.59
C MET A 189 4.29 8.79 -19.45
N VAL A 190 3.73 9.24 -20.58
CA VAL A 190 2.38 9.86 -20.66
C VAL A 190 1.31 8.93 -20.06
N LEU A 191 1.46 7.62 -20.25
CA LEU A 191 0.55 6.61 -19.69
C LEU A 191 0.52 6.66 -18.15
N TRP A 192 1.68 6.86 -17.52
CA TRP A 192 1.77 7.01 -16.08
C TRP A 192 1.08 8.31 -15.61
N SER A 193 1.52 9.46 -16.11
CA SER A 193 1.08 10.77 -15.61
C SER A 193 -0.39 11.06 -15.88
N HIS A 194 -0.90 10.77 -17.09
CA HIS A 194 -2.25 11.16 -17.51
C HIS A 194 -3.32 10.09 -17.28
N ALA A 195 -2.96 8.84 -17.01
CA ALA A 195 -3.93 7.78 -16.83
C ALA A 195 -3.73 7.01 -15.52
N ILE A 196 -2.63 6.26 -15.39
CA ILE A 196 -2.47 5.31 -14.28
C ILE A 196 -2.40 6.03 -12.93
N ASN A 197 -1.61 7.09 -12.82
CA ASN A 197 -1.49 7.83 -11.56
C ASN A 197 -2.85 8.43 -11.14
N ILE A 198 -3.58 9.04 -12.07
CA ILE A 198 -4.92 9.61 -11.80
C ILE A 198 -5.90 8.53 -11.35
N VAL A 199 -5.92 7.37 -12.03
CA VAL A 199 -6.79 6.23 -11.65
C VAL A 199 -6.44 5.72 -10.24
N LEU A 200 -5.15 5.63 -9.90
CA LEU A 200 -4.71 5.21 -8.56
C LEU A 200 -5.10 6.23 -7.49
N ILE A 201 -5.02 7.54 -7.76
CA ILE A 201 -5.49 8.59 -6.84
C ILE A 201 -6.99 8.42 -6.58
N ILE A 202 -7.80 8.29 -7.64
CA ILE A 202 -9.24 8.08 -7.52
C ILE A 202 -9.54 6.83 -6.69
N LEU A 203 -8.84 5.72 -6.97
CA LEU A 203 -8.99 4.47 -6.23
C LEU A 203 -8.70 4.63 -4.73
N TRP A 204 -7.64 5.35 -4.36
CA TRP A 204 -7.31 5.60 -2.95
C TRP A 204 -8.28 6.57 -2.28
N VAL A 205 -8.81 7.56 -3.00
CA VAL A 205 -9.89 8.44 -2.50
C VAL A 205 -11.16 7.63 -2.21
N VAL A 206 -11.55 6.72 -3.12
CA VAL A 206 -12.67 5.80 -2.91
C VAL A 206 -12.40 4.89 -1.71
N THR A 207 -11.21 4.30 -1.62
CA THR A 207 -10.79 3.46 -0.49
C THR A 207 -10.91 4.21 0.84
N LEU A 208 -10.39 5.43 0.90
CA LEU A 208 -10.46 6.29 2.07
C LEU A 208 -11.92 6.60 2.45
N ALA A 209 -12.76 6.97 1.49
CA ALA A 209 -14.17 7.24 1.73
C ALA A 209 -14.90 6.00 2.26
N THR A 210 -14.69 4.83 1.65
CA THR A 210 -15.26 3.56 2.10
C THR A 210 -14.84 3.22 3.53
N LEU A 211 -13.55 3.34 3.86
CA LEU A 211 -13.06 3.08 5.21
C LEU A 211 -13.66 4.06 6.23
N MET A 212 -13.70 5.36 5.93
CA MET A 212 -14.27 6.37 6.83
C MET A 212 -15.76 6.14 7.10
N VAL A 213 -16.55 5.84 6.06
CA VAL A 213 -18.00 5.62 6.17
C VAL A 213 -18.30 4.36 6.99
N ILE A 214 -17.63 3.26 6.69
CA ILE A 214 -17.93 1.96 7.31
C ILE A 214 -17.37 1.87 8.73
N THR A 215 -16.11 2.23 8.92
CA THR A 215 -15.39 2.00 10.18
C THR A 215 -15.60 3.13 11.18
N ARG A 216 -16.03 4.30 10.68
CA ARG A 216 -16.22 5.54 11.43
C ARG A 216 -15.01 5.95 12.26
N VAL A 217 -13.81 5.49 11.87
CA VAL A 217 -12.54 5.80 12.54
C VAL A 217 -12.61 5.45 14.04
N ARG A 218 -13.36 4.40 14.40
CA ARG A 218 -13.71 4.12 15.80
C ARG A 218 -12.55 3.61 16.65
N ASN A 219 -11.61 2.90 16.03
CA ASN A 219 -10.48 2.24 16.70
C ASN A 219 -9.15 2.67 16.07
N ILE A 220 -8.07 2.64 16.86
CA ILE A 220 -6.72 3.01 16.40
C ILE A 220 -6.27 2.23 15.15
N PHE A 221 -6.73 0.98 15.02
CA PHE A 221 -6.51 0.17 13.83
C PHE A 221 -7.06 0.82 12.56
N TRP A 222 -8.30 1.28 12.61
CA TRP A 222 -8.95 1.94 11.47
C TRP A 222 -8.45 3.38 11.28
N VAL A 223 -8.03 4.06 12.35
CA VAL A 223 -7.29 5.34 12.26
C VAL A 223 -6.03 5.13 11.41
N GLY A 224 -5.21 4.12 11.72
CA GLY A 224 -4.01 3.78 10.96
C GLY A 224 -4.31 3.42 9.50
N GLY A 225 -5.36 2.63 9.26
CA GLY A 225 -5.79 2.29 7.89
C GLY A 225 -6.22 3.50 7.06
N ASN A 226 -7.00 4.42 7.64
CA ASN A 226 -7.38 5.66 6.95
C ASN A 226 -6.17 6.58 6.75
N PHE A 227 -5.26 6.68 7.73
CA PHE A 227 -4.03 7.47 7.61
C PHE A 227 -3.15 6.95 6.47
N LEU A 228 -2.99 5.64 6.33
CA LEU A 228 -2.28 5.01 5.22
C LEU A 228 -2.90 5.36 3.86
N CYS A 229 -4.23 5.43 3.75
CA CYS A 229 -4.89 5.89 2.52
C CYS A 229 -4.53 7.33 2.19
N VAL A 230 -4.52 8.23 3.18
CA VAL A 230 -4.12 9.63 2.98
C VAL A 230 -2.66 9.71 2.54
N CYS A 231 -1.76 8.96 3.17
CA CYS A 231 -0.35 8.89 2.76
C CYS A 231 -0.21 8.47 1.30
N TYR A 232 -0.93 7.44 0.84
CA TYR A 232 -0.87 7.02 -0.56
C TYR A 232 -1.42 8.06 -1.54
N ILE A 233 -2.49 8.77 -1.19
CA ILE A 233 -3.01 9.87 -2.03
C ILE A 233 -1.94 10.96 -2.16
N VAL A 234 -1.32 11.36 -1.05
CA VAL A 234 -0.27 12.40 -1.05
C VAL A 234 0.94 11.95 -1.85
N THR A 235 1.41 10.72 -1.66
CA THR A 235 2.54 10.16 -2.42
C THR A 235 2.25 10.15 -3.91
N LEU A 236 1.06 9.73 -4.34
CA LEU A 236 0.67 9.74 -5.75
C LEU A 236 0.54 11.17 -6.31
N ALA A 237 0.03 12.11 -5.51
CA ALA A 237 -0.04 13.52 -5.87
C ALA A 237 1.35 14.17 -6.03
N MET A 238 2.36 13.70 -5.29
CA MET A 238 3.76 14.13 -5.48
C MET A 238 4.41 13.54 -6.73
N LEU A 239 3.88 12.41 -7.24
CA LEU A 239 4.36 11.73 -8.45
C LEU A 239 3.57 12.14 -9.71
N LEU A 240 2.73 13.18 -9.60
CA LEU A 240 2.01 13.78 -10.71
C LEU A 240 2.94 14.68 -11.56
#